data_AF-A0A0A9E3Q9-F1
#
_entry.id   AF-A0A0A9E3Q9-F1
#
_cell.length_a   1.000
_cell.length_b   1.000
_cell.length_c   1.000
_cell.angle_alpha   90.00
_cell.angle_beta   90.00
_cell.angle_gamma   90.00
#
_symmetry.space_group_name_H-M   'P 1'
#
loop_
_entity.id
_entity.type
_entity.pdbx_description
1 polymer ?
#
loop_
_entity_poly.entity_id
_entity_poly.type
_entity_poly.pdbx_seq_one_letter_code
_entity_poly.pdbx_strand_id
1 'polypeptide(L)'
;MLETTSFYAEQGGQIYDTGSIEWSFGTFDVNNVQVFADYVLHIGSLTEGSKALSVGDSVICKVDYDRCTLIAPNHTCAHMLNFALREVLGDHVDQKCSIVLPEKLRFDFSHGKPVQPEDLRKMESIVNQQIKDEQDVYAREIKLEDAKRINGLRAVFGEIYPDPVRVVSWSQGGRSACES
;
A
#
# COMPACT_ATOMS: atom_id res chain seq x y z
N MET A 1 6.04 -6.90 -19.69
CA MET A 1 6.28 -7.82 -18.58
C MET A 1 7.78 -7.93 -18.39
N LEU A 2 8.24 -7.96 -17.15
CA LEU A 2 9.65 -8.10 -16.77
C LEU A 2 9.80 -9.30 -15.84
N GLU A 3 10.99 -9.88 -15.75
CA GLU A 3 11.29 -10.95 -14.78
C GLU A 3 11.19 -10.45 -13.34
N THR A 4 11.69 -9.24 -13.08
CA THR A 4 11.57 -8.52 -11.81
C THR A 4 11.32 -7.04 -12.07
N THR A 5 10.62 -6.35 -11.17
CA THR A 5 10.26 -4.93 -11.33
C THR A 5 10.27 -4.21 -9.99
N SER A 6 10.71 -2.94 -10.00
CA SER A 6 10.62 -2.04 -8.85
C SER A 6 9.29 -1.27 -8.80
N PHE A 7 8.51 -1.28 -9.89
CA PHE A 7 7.20 -0.63 -9.94
C PHE A 7 6.17 -1.39 -9.09
N TYR A 8 5.49 -0.66 -8.20
CA TYR A 8 4.32 -1.12 -7.50
C TYR A 8 3.11 -1.18 -8.44
N ALA A 9 2.49 -2.35 -8.55
CA ALA A 9 1.21 -2.52 -9.22
C ALA A 9 0.07 -2.12 -8.29
N GLU A 10 -1.00 -1.52 -8.83
CA GLU A 10 -2.16 -1.14 -8.03
C GLU A 10 -2.74 -2.35 -7.28
N GLN A 11 -2.78 -2.25 -5.95
CA GLN A 11 -3.30 -3.28 -5.06
C GLN A 11 -3.54 -2.70 -3.66
N GLY A 12 -4.37 -3.35 -2.84
CA GLY A 12 -4.60 -2.95 -1.44
C GLY A 12 -5.13 -1.51 -1.26
N GLY A 13 -5.81 -0.98 -2.29
CA GLY A 13 -6.28 0.40 -2.35
C GLY A 13 -5.22 1.44 -2.71
N GLN A 14 -3.94 1.06 -2.83
CA GLN A 14 -2.88 1.94 -3.29
C GLN A 14 -2.78 1.97 -4.81
N ILE A 15 -2.76 3.18 -5.36
CA ILE A 15 -2.59 3.40 -6.79
C ILE A 15 -1.20 2.97 -7.27
N TYR A 16 -1.15 2.49 -8.50
CA TYR A 16 0.05 2.09 -9.22
C TYR A 16 1.16 3.15 -9.26
N ASP A 17 2.39 2.70 -9.43
CA ASP A 17 3.54 3.54 -9.76
C ASP A 17 3.54 4.00 -11.23
N THR A 18 4.26 5.08 -11.50
CA THR A 18 4.52 5.63 -12.83
C THR A 18 6.00 5.85 -13.02
N GLY A 19 6.47 6.04 -14.26
CA GLY A 19 7.87 6.24 -14.55
C GLY A 19 8.25 5.79 -15.96
N SER A 20 9.46 5.28 -16.16
CA SER A 20 9.92 4.78 -17.44
C SER A 20 10.67 3.45 -17.34
N ILE A 21 10.63 2.67 -18.42
CA ILE A 21 11.49 1.52 -18.64
C ILE A 21 12.39 1.86 -19.83
N GLU A 22 13.70 1.81 -19.63
CA GLU A 22 14.69 2.23 -20.62
C GLU A 22 15.59 1.06 -21.02
N TRP A 23 15.93 0.95 -22.30
CA TRP A 23 16.94 0.03 -22.83
C TRP A 23 17.81 0.75 -23.87
N SER A 24 18.78 0.05 -24.45
CA SER A 24 19.79 0.64 -25.34
C SER A 24 19.23 1.41 -26.54
N PHE A 25 17.98 1.16 -26.95
CA PHE A 25 17.40 1.74 -28.17
C PHE A 25 16.00 2.30 -27.99
N GLY A 26 15.61 2.63 -26.76
CA GLY A 26 14.33 3.27 -26.54
C GLY A 26 13.91 3.38 -25.08
N THR A 27 12.77 4.05 -24.93
CA THR A 27 12.11 4.29 -23.65
C THR A 27 10.63 3.96 -23.80
N PHE A 28 10.09 3.33 -22.77
CA PHE A 28 8.67 3.08 -22.60
C PHE A 28 8.17 3.86 -21.38
N ASP A 29 7.27 4.80 -21.59
CA ASP A 29 6.66 5.60 -20.54
C ASP A 29 5.56 4.78 -19.87
N VAL A 30 5.75 4.45 -18.60
CA VAL A 30 4.82 3.67 -17.79
C VAL A 30 3.84 4.63 -17.12
N ASN A 31 2.57 4.56 -17.50
CA ASN A 31 1.50 5.39 -16.95
C ASN A 31 0.46 4.60 -16.14
N ASN A 32 0.55 3.27 -16.13
CA ASN A 32 -0.25 2.40 -15.28
C ASN A 32 0.49 1.06 -15.05
N VAL A 33 0.35 0.48 -13.86
CA VAL A 33 0.92 -0.82 -13.49
C VAL A 33 -0.13 -1.67 -12.79
N GLN A 34 -0.40 -2.87 -13.30
CA GLN A 34 -1.49 -3.73 -12.81
C GLN A 34 -0.98 -5.15 -12.54
N VAL A 35 -1.63 -5.85 -11.60
CA VAL A 35 -1.43 -7.30 -11.43
C VAL A 35 -2.45 -8.03 -12.30
N PHE A 36 -1.97 -9.00 -13.09
CA PHE A 36 -2.82 -9.91 -13.84
C PHE A 36 -2.31 -11.35 -13.69
N ALA A 37 -3.08 -12.19 -12.99
CA ALA A 37 -2.60 -13.46 -12.46
C ALA A 37 -1.30 -13.24 -11.66
N ASP A 38 -0.22 -13.96 -11.99
CA ASP A 38 1.07 -13.84 -11.29
C ASP A 38 2.02 -12.82 -11.95
N TYR A 39 1.52 -11.99 -12.87
CA TYR A 39 2.34 -11.05 -13.64
C TYR A 39 2.06 -9.60 -13.28
N VAL A 40 3.13 -8.80 -13.26
CA VAL A 40 3.04 -7.34 -13.24
C VAL A 40 3.04 -6.80 -14.68
N LEU A 41 1.95 -6.16 -15.05
CA LEU A 41 1.74 -5.52 -16.34
C LEU A 41 2.12 -4.04 -16.27
N HIS A 42 3.13 -3.64 -17.02
CA HIS A 42 3.47 -2.24 -17.28
C HIS A 42 2.72 -1.75 -18.51
N ILE A 43 1.84 -0.77 -18.34
CA ILE A 43 0.97 -0.22 -19.37
C ILE A 43 1.40 1.22 -19.64
N GLY A 44 1.45 1.58 -20.92
CA GLY A 44 2.14 2.78 -21.33
C GLY A 44 2.35 2.88 -22.83
N SER A 45 3.26 3.77 -23.23
CA SER A 45 3.57 4.06 -24.63
C SER A 45 5.07 4.08 -24.88
N LEU A 46 5.49 3.61 -26.06
CA LEU A 46 6.84 3.84 -26.56
C LEU A 46 7.03 5.32 -26.90
N THR A 47 8.14 5.91 -26.48
CA THR A 47 8.50 7.26 -26.89
C THR A 47 8.85 7.30 -28.38
N GLU A 48 8.62 8.45 -29.02
CA GLU A 48 8.90 8.62 -30.45
C GLU A 48 10.37 8.30 -30.77
N GLY A 49 10.59 7.52 -31.83
CA GLY A 49 11.92 7.08 -32.26
C GLY A 49 12.47 5.85 -31.53
N SER A 50 11.78 5.34 -30.49
CA SER A 50 12.17 4.10 -29.81
C SER A 50 11.96 2.87 -30.70
N LYS A 51 12.93 1.94 -30.68
CA LYS A 51 12.76 0.60 -31.26
C LYS A 51 11.91 -0.28 -30.34
N ALA A 52 11.14 -1.21 -30.88
CA ALA A 52 10.38 -2.14 -30.04
C ALA A 52 11.31 -2.96 -29.11
N LEU A 53 10.90 -3.08 -27.84
CA LEU A 53 11.56 -3.94 -26.86
C LEU A 53 11.34 -5.42 -27.22
N SER A 54 12.39 -6.23 -27.13
CA SER A 54 12.36 -7.66 -27.44
C SER A 54 12.60 -8.52 -26.20
N VAL A 55 12.13 -9.77 -26.25
CA VAL A 55 12.41 -10.74 -25.18
C VAL A 55 13.91 -10.98 -25.07
N GLY A 56 14.45 -10.84 -23.86
CA GLY A 56 15.88 -10.99 -23.57
C GLY A 56 16.66 -9.67 -23.50
N ASP A 57 16.04 -8.54 -23.85
CA ASP A 57 16.66 -7.24 -23.70
C ASP A 57 16.83 -6.88 -22.22
N SER A 58 17.99 -6.31 -21.87
CA SER A 58 18.23 -5.75 -20.56
C SER A 58 17.63 -4.35 -20.47
N VAL A 59 16.94 -4.06 -19.36
CA VAL A 59 16.25 -2.79 -19.13
C VAL A 59 16.63 -2.16 -17.79
N ILE A 60 16.44 -0.86 -17.68
CA ILE A 60 16.53 -0.09 -16.44
C ILE A 60 15.12 0.43 -16.12
N CYS A 61 14.62 0.09 -14.93
CA CYS A 61 13.37 0.65 -14.42
C CYS A 61 13.66 1.96 -13.67
N LYS A 62 13.01 3.05 -14.09
CA LYS A 62 13.03 4.34 -13.40
C LYS A 62 11.64 4.68 -12.90
N VAL A 63 11.38 4.34 -11.65
CA VAL A 63 10.13 4.69 -10.96
C VAL A 63 10.17 6.18 -10.59
N ASP A 64 9.03 6.86 -10.70
CA ASP A 64 8.83 8.23 -10.22
C ASP A 64 8.71 8.24 -8.69
N TYR A 65 9.87 8.23 -8.04
CA TYR A 65 9.93 8.22 -6.58
C TYR A 65 9.40 9.51 -5.94
N ASP A 66 9.42 10.65 -6.64
CA ASP A 66 8.83 11.88 -6.14
C ASP A 66 7.32 11.67 -5.93
N ARG A 67 6.64 11.04 -6.90
CA ARG A 67 5.24 10.64 -6.73
C ARG A 67 5.06 9.59 -5.63
N CYS A 68 5.96 8.60 -5.53
CA CYS A 68 5.88 7.60 -4.46
C CYS A 68 5.95 8.23 -3.05
N THR A 69 6.75 9.30 -2.86
CA THR A 69 6.86 9.98 -1.55
C THR A 69 5.57 10.68 -1.12
N LEU A 70 4.66 10.97 -2.05
CA LEU A 70 3.33 11.52 -1.73
C LEU A 70 2.32 10.42 -1.40
N ILE A 71 2.49 9.22 -1.96
CA ILE A 71 1.57 8.08 -1.77
C ILE A 71 1.89 7.32 -0.47
N ALA A 72 3.16 7.05 -0.22
CA ALA A 72 3.58 6.21 0.92
C ALA A 72 3.08 6.73 2.29
N PRO A 73 3.08 8.04 2.60
CA PRO A 73 2.51 8.55 3.83
C PRO A 73 1.01 8.27 3.95
N ASN A 74 0.26 8.38 2.85
CA ASN A 74 -1.18 8.11 2.85
C ASN A 74 -1.47 6.62 3.09
N HIS A 75 -0.61 5.72 2.61
CA HIS A 75 -0.72 4.28 2.90
C HIS A 75 -0.49 3.99 4.39
N THR A 76 0.59 4.54 4.97
CA THR A 76 0.85 4.42 6.41
C THR A 76 -0.29 5.02 7.24
N CYS A 77 -0.84 6.17 6.82
CA CYS A 77 -1.99 6.79 7.46
C CYS A 77 -3.26 5.94 7.38
N ALA A 78 -3.43 5.09 6.36
CA ALA A 78 -4.56 4.16 6.29
C ALA A 78 -4.52 3.17 7.45
N HIS A 79 -3.35 2.62 7.74
CA HIS A 79 -3.13 1.71 8.85
C HIS A 79 -3.29 2.41 10.21
N MET A 80 -2.72 3.62 10.37
CA MET A 80 -2.90 4.46 11.56
C MET A 80 -4.38 4.78 11.83
N LEU A 81 -5.13 5.12 10.77
CA LEU A 81 -6.55 5.43 10.86
C LEU A 81 -7.38 4.19 11.22
N ASN A 82 -7.07 3.02 10.64
CA ASN A 82 -7.72 1.76 10.98
C ASN A 82 -7.56 1.42 12.46
N PHE A 83 -6.34 1.59 12.99
CA PHE A 83 -6.06 1.47 14.42
C PHE A 83 -6.90 2.46 15.26
N ALA A 84 -6.86 3.75 14.92
CA ALA A 84 -7.56 4.80 15.68
C ALA A 84 -9.08 4.60 15.69
N LEU A 85 -9.65 4.16 14.56
CA LEU A 85 -11.07 3.82 14.44
C LEU A 85 -11.47 2.75 15.46
N ARG A 86 -10.67 1.69 15.60
CA ARG A 86 -10.96 0.60 16.54
C ARG A 86 -10.76 1.00 18.00
N GLU A 87 -9.74 1.78 18.31
CA GLU A 87 -9.54 2.27 19.68
C GLU A 87 -10.68 3.18 20.15
N VAL A 88 -11.26 3.97 19.26
CA VAL A 88 -12.34 4.92 19.62
C VAL A 88 -13.73 4.31 19.49
N LEU A 89 -14.00 3.58 18.41
CA LEU A 89 -15.33 3.04 18.11
C LEU A 89 -15.53 1.61 18.60
N GLY A 90 -14.46 0.83 18.78
CA GLY A 90 -14.48 -0.58 19.18
C GLY A 90 -14.19 -1.55 18.04
N ASP A 91 -14.01 -2.82 18.40
CA ASP A 91 -13.58 -3.91 17.50
C ASP A 91 -14.61 -4.32 16.42
N HIS A 92 -15.85 -3.83 16.47
CA HIS A 92 -16.87 -4.10 15.44
C HIS A 92 -16.67 -3.29 14.15
N VAL A 93 -15.72 -2.36 14.15
CA VAL A 93 -15.34 -1.61 12.95
C VAL A 93 -14.39 -2.43 12.11
N ASP A 94 -14.77 -2.63 10.85
CA ASP A 94 -13.98 -3.33 9.85
C ASP A 94 -13.83 -2.47 8.60
N GLN A 95 -12.61 -2.46 8.05
CA GLN A 95 -12.33 -1.87 6.75
C GLN A 95 -13.20 -2.52 5.67
N LYS A 96 -13.69 -1.70 4.75
CA LYS A 96 -14.43 -2.13 3.55
C LYS A 96 -13.68 -1.80 2.28
N CYS A 97 -13.03 -0.64 2.23
CA CYS A 97 -12.25 -0.20 1.08
C CYS A 97 -11.31 0.94 1.50
N SER A 98 -10.19 1.07 0.82
CA SER A 98 -9.30 2.23 0.90
C SER A 98 -8.97 2.72 -0.51
N ILE A 99 -8.76 4.03 -0.65
CA ILE A 99 -8.17 4.63 -1.85
C ILE A 99 -7.01 5.50 -1.37
N VAL A 100 -5.81 5.16 -1.82
CA VAL A 100 -4.56 5.85 -1.49
C VAL A 100 -4.01 6.47 -2.77
N LEU A 101 -4.14 7.80 -2.85
CA LEU A 101 -3.66 8.64 -3.96
C LEU A 101 -2.58 9.60 -3.45
N PRO A 102 -1.81 10.25 -4.32
CA PRO A 102 -0.86 11.29 -3.90
C PRO A 102 -1.52 12.43 -3.12
N GLU A 103 -2.75 12.80 -3.50
CA GLU A 103 -3.43 13.98 -2.95
C GLU A 103 -4.37 13.66 -1.78
N LYS A 104 -4.74 12.38 -1.59
CA LYS A 104 -5.70 11.99 -0.55
C LYS A 104 -5.66 10.51 -0.19
N LEU A 105 -6.06 10.25 1.05
CA LEU A 105 -6.53 8.97 1.54
C LEU A 105 -8.05 9.02 1.70
N ARG A 106 -8.76 8.00 1.20
CA ARG A 106 -10.16 7.70 1.57
C ARG A 106 -10.18 6.33 2.24
N PHE A 107 -10.87 6.23 3.38
CA PHE A 107 -11.00 4.98 4.13
C PHE A 107 -12.47 4.74 4.46
N ASP A 108 -13.03 3.67 3.89
CA ASP A 108 -14.41 3.26 4.08
C ASP A 108 -14.45 2.08 5.07
N PHE A 109 -15.32 2.17 6.10
CA PHE A 109 -15.42 1.18 7.18
C PHE A 109 -16.87 0.92 7.58
N SER A 110 -17.14 -0.23 8.19
CA SER A 110 -18.47 -0.53 8.74
C SER A 110 -18.69 0.15 10.08
N HIS A 111 -19.75 0.94 10.15
CA HIS A 111 -20.26 1.49 11.42
C HIS A 111 -21.77 1.72 11.32
N GLY A 112 -22.53 1.25 12.30
CA GLY A 112 -24.00 1.21 12.23
C GLY A 112 -24.70 2.56 12.44
N LYS A 113 -23.95 3.64 12.68
CA LYS A 113 -24.46 4.99 12.94
C LYS A 113 -23.44 6.04 12.47
N PRO A 114 -23.82 7.31 12.31
CA PRO A 114 -22.85 8.37 12.05
C PRO A 114 -21.85 8.51 13.21
N VAL A 115 -20.57 8.72 12.88
CA VAL A 115 -19.53 9.01 13.87
C VAL A 115 -19.76 10.39 14.47
N GLN A 116 -19.69 10.49 15.80
CA GLN A 116 -19.87 11.77 16.49
C GLN A 116 -18.65 12.69 16.28
N PRO A 117 -18.82 14.01 16.20
CA PRO A 117 -17.70 14.95 16.02
C PRO A 117 -16.61 14.84 17.08
N GLU A 118 -16.98 14.47 18.32
CA GLU A 118 -16.02 14.23 19.40
C GLU A 118 -15.15 12.99 19.18
N ASP A 119 -15.72 11.93 18.62
CA ASP A 119 -14.99 10.70 18.32
C ASP A 119 -14.06 10.91 17.12
N LEU A 120 -14.50 11.68 16.10
CA LEU A 120 -13.62 12.10 14.99
C LEU A 120 -12.37 12.83 15.50
N ARG A 121 -12.54 13.78 16.43
CA ARG A 121 -11.42 14.52 17.04
C ARG A 121 -10.49 13.61 17.84
N LYS A 122 -11.03 12.60 18.54
CA LYS A 122 -10.20 11.61 19.24
C LYS A 122 -9.36 10.79 18.25
N MET A 123 -9.97 10.31 17.17
CA MET A 123 -9.26 9.54 16.13
C MET A 123 -8.15 10.39 15.50
N GLU A 124 -8.44 11.62 15.13
CA GLU A 124 -7.47 12.57 14.59
C GLU A 124 -6.31 12.82 15.58
N SER A 125 -6.61 12.96 16.87
CA SER A 125 -5.58 13.12 17.90
C SER A 125 -4.68 11.89 18.03
N ILE A 126 -5.24 10.67 17.91
CA ILE A 126 -4.47 9.43 17.97
C ILE A 126 -3.52 9.34 16.78
N VAL A 127 -4.02 9.58 15.56
CA VAL A 127 -3.21 9.54 14.33
C VAL A 127 -2.09 10.58 14.38
N ASN A 128 -2.41 11.83 14.76
CA ASN A 128 -1.40 12.88 14.87
C ASN A 128 -0.34 12.55 15.93
N GLN A 129 -0.72 11.89 17.02
CA GLN A 129 0.25 11.44 18.02
C GLN A 129 1.14 10.33 17.46
N GLN A 130 0.60 9.36 16.71
CA GLN A 130 1.40 8.32 16.05
C GLN A 130 2.41 8.91 15.06
N ILE A 131 2.01 9.92 14.29
CA ILE A 131 2.92 10.66 13.40
C ILE A 131 4.03 11.32 14.20
N LYS A 132 3.68 12.00 15.30
CA LYS A 132 4.64 12.70 16.16
C LYS A 132 5.63 11.77 16.87
N ASP A 133 5.22 10.54 17.14
CA ASP A 133 6.08 9.55 17.81
C ASP A 133 7.20 9.03 16.90
N GLU A 134 7.12 9.27 15.58
CA GLU A 134 8.15 8.90 14.59
C GLU A 134 8.64 7.45 14.74
N GLN A 135 7.70 6.53 14.97
CA GLN A 135 8.01 5.13 15.20
C GLN A 135 8.52 4.45 13.92
N ASP A 136 9.49 3.55 14.09
CA ASP A 136 9.95 2.71 13.00
C ASP A 136 8.84 1.81 12.46
N VAL A 137 8.71 1.78 11.13
CA VAL A 137 7.84 0.86 10.40
C VAL A 137 8.67 -0.32 9.90
N TYR A 138 8.26 -1.52 10.27
CA TYR A 138 8.90 -2.78 9.89
C TYR A 138 8.03 -3.52 8.89
N ALA A 139 8.63 -4.12 7.86
CA ALA A 139 7.93 -4.99 6.93
C ALA A 139 8.72 -6.28 6.67
N ARG A 140 8.02 -7.42 6.58
CA ARG A 140 8.65 -8.71 6.26
C ARG A 140 7.68 -9.63 5.54
N GLU A 141 8.18 -10.38 4.56
CA GLU A 141 7.49 -11.56 4.03
C GLU A 141 7.70 -12.76 4.93
N ILE A 142 6.60 -13.35 5.39
CA ILE A 142 6.59 -14.52 6.26
C ILE A 142 5.56 -15.52 5.77
N LYS A 143 5.65 -16.76 6.24
CA LYS A 143 4.63 -17.77 5.94
C LYS A 143 3.27 -17.30 6.45
N LEU A 144 2.22 -17.54 5.67
CA LEU A 144 0.86 -17.15 6.05
C LEU A 144 0.42 -17.76 7.39
N GLU A 145 0.86 -18.99 7.68
CA GLU A 145 0.59 -19.64 8.97
C GLU A 145 1.26 -18.91 10.15
N ASP A 146 2.49 -18.45 9.97
CA ASP A 146 3.23 -17.71 11.01
C ASP A 146 2.63 -16.33 11.22
N ALA A 147 2.20 -15.66 10.14
CA ALA A 147 1.50 -14.39 10.21
C ALA A 147 0.25 -14.47 11.10
N LYS A 148 -0.58 -15.49 10.89
CA LYS A 148 -1.81 -15.70 11.69
C LYS A 148 -1.58 -15.88 13.19
N ARG A 149 -0.35 -16.16 13.62
CA ARG A 149 0.04 -16.30 15.04
C ARG A 149 0.54 -14.99 15.65
N ILE A 150 0.76 -13.95 14.85
CA ILE A 150 1.21 -12.64 15.34
C ILE A 150 0.09 -12.00 16.15
N ASN A 151 0.37 -11.73 17.43
CA ASN A 151 -0.57 -11.02 18.29
C ASN A 151 -0.76 -9.59 17.80
N GLY A 152 -2.01 -9.17 17.67
CA GLY A 152 -2.35 -7.86 17.13
C GLY A 152 -2.31 -7.77 15.60
N LEU A 153 -2.00 -8.86 14.87
CA LEU A 153 -2.19 -8.88 13.42
C LEU A 153 -3.66 -8.70 13.07
N ARG A 154 -3.91 -7.68 12.26
CA ARG A 154 -5.21 -7.36 11.70
C ARG A 154 -5.15 -7.69 10.21
N ALA A 155 -5.97 -8.65 9.84
CA ALA A 155 -6.24 -9.00 8.45
C ALA A 155 -7.63 -8.50 8.08
N VAL A 156 -7.82 -8.15 6.81
CA VAL A 156 -9.10 -7.69 6.27
C VAL A 156 -10.00 -8.90 6.02
N PHE A 157 -11.23 -8.86 6.53
CA PHE A 157 -12.17 -9.96 6.37
C PHE A 157 -12.60 -10.13 4.90
N GLY A 158 -12.43 -11.34 4.36
CA GLY A 158 -12.84 -11.70 3.00
C GLY A 158 -11.72 -11.63 1.95
N GLU A 159 -10.52 -11.16 2.33
CA GLU A 159 -9.36 -11.19 1.44
C GLU A 159 -8.64 -12.55 1.50
N ILE A 160 -8.11 -12.96 0.34
CA ILE A 160 -7.23 -14.12 0.22
C ILE A 160 -5.80 -13.60 0.20
N TYR A 161 -5.06 -13.89 1.27
CA TYR A 161 -3.65 -13.57 1.36
C TYR A 161 -2.79 -14.65 0.69
N PRO A 162 -1.78 -14.27 -0.12
CA PRO A 162 -0.84 -15.22 -0.68
C PRO A 162 0.05 -15.84 0.42
N ASP A 163 0.73 -16.94 0.10
CA ASP A 163 1.80 -17.50 0.93
C ASP A 163 3.10 -17.54 0.09
N PRO A 164 4.15 -16.77 0.45
CA PRO A 164 4.27 -15.94 1.65
C PRO A 164 3.40 -14.68 1.63
N VAL A 165 3.08 -14.16 2.81
CA VAL A 165 2.36 -12.89 3.02
C VAL A 165 3.31 -11.82 3.55
N ARG A 166 3.15 -10.59 3.08
CA ARG A 166 3.86 -9.44 3.62
C ARG A 166 3.11 -8.93 4.85
N VAL A 167 3.81 -8.76 5.96
CA VAL A 167 3.27 -8.14 7.17
C VAL A 167 4.01 -6.82 7.41
N VAL A 168 3.24 -5.76 7.65
CA VAL A 168 3.71 -4.44 8.04
C VAL A 168 3.39 -4.23 9.51
N SER A 169 4.31 -3.69 10.30
CA SER A 169 4.11 -3.48 11.73
C SER A 169 4.84 -2.26 12.29
N TRP A 170 4.29 -1.66 13.34
CA TRP A 170 4.92 -0.58 14.12
C TRP A 170 4.59 -0.72 15.62
N SER A 171 5.37 -0.05 16.48
CA SER A 171 5.33 -0.26 17.93
C SER A 171 4.61 0.86 18.70
N GLN A 172 3.36 0.66 19.10
CA GLN A 172 2.61 1.69 19.83
C GLN A 172 2.41 1.33 21.31
N GLY A 173 3.09 2.04 22.22
CA GLY A 173 2.86 1.90 23.67
C GLY A 173 3.00 0.48 24.23
N GLY A 174 3.88 -0.34 23.63
CA GLY A 174 4.07 -1.74 24.00
C GLY A 174 3.16 -2.74 23.28
N ARG A 175 2.34 -2.30 22.31
CA ARG A 175 1.54 -3.15 21.42
C ARG A 175 2.07 -3.06 19.99
N SER A 176 2.14 -4.20 19.31
CA SER A 176 2.38 -4.26 17.87
C SER A 176 1.05 -4.12 17.13
N ALA A 177 0.91 -3.06 16.34
CA ALA A 177 -0.10 -3.04 15.28
C ALA A 177 0.54 -3.70 14.07
N CYS A 178 -0.08 -4.77 13.56
CA CYS A 178 0.38 -5.43 12.35
C CYS A 178 -0.78 -5.47 11.35
N GLU A 179 -0.52 -5.09 10.10
CA GLU A 179 -1.48 -5.16 9.00
C GLU A 179 -0.83 -5.88 7.81
N SER A 180 -1.62 -6.70 7.12
CA SER A 180 -1.23 -7.53 5.97
C SER A 180 -1.59 -6.87 4.64
#